data_AF-A0A845XB29-F1
#
_entry.id   AF-A0A845XB29-F1
#
_cell.length_a   1.000
_cell.length_b   1.000
_cell.length_c   1.000
_cell.angle_alpha   90.00
_cell.angle_beta   90.00
_cell.angle_gamma   90.00
#
_symmetry.space_group_name_H-M   'P 1'
#
loop_
_entity.id
_entity.type
_entity.pdbx_description
1 polymer ?
#
loop_
_entity_poly.entity_id
_entity_poly.type
_entity_poly.pdbx_seq_one_letter_code
_entity_poly.pdbx_strand_id
1 'polypeptide(L)'
;MEQVITALKGLANQQSLKETALKFCQEGLRQCILDDVEMGEPPLNGWSLDEIKLRCDHISLVFEHDILDYPYIETKINLYVDDPTDFYFKALKPIGHYRLITLLNGEIDDTYLVIDVDKTDE
;
A
#
# COMPACT_ATOMS: atom_id res chain seq x y z
N MET A 1 15.56 -23.49 -2.10
CA MET A 1 14.62 -22.49 -2.65
C MET A 1 13.16 -22.83 -2.34
N GLU A 2 12.68 -24.05 -2.62
CA GLU A 2 11.29 -24.46 -2.35
C GLU A 2 10.81 -24.24 -0.90
N GLN A 3 11.68 -24.50 0.08
CA GLN A 3 11.35 -24.34 1.50
C GLN A 3 11.11 -22.86 1.89
N VAL A 4 11.90 -21.93 1.35
CA VAL A 4 11.75 -20.48 1.62
C VAL A 4 10.46 -19.94 0.99
N ILE A 5 10.18 -20.34 -0.26
CA ILE A 5 8.94 -19.95 -0.95
C ILE A 5 7.71 -20.49 -0.22
N THR A 6 7.77 -21.74 0.25
CA THR A 6 6.68 -22.36 1.02
C THR A 6 6.48 -21.67 2.36
N ALA A 7 7.56 -21.33 3.07
CA ALA A 7 7.50 -20.60 4.33
C ALA A 7 6.87 -19.21 4.15
N LEU A 8 7.28 -18.46 3.12
CA LEU A 8 6.73 -17.13 2.85
C LEU A 8 5.25 -17.18 2.46
N LYS A 9 4.86 -18.12 1.59
CA LYS A 9 3.44 -18.32 1.26
C LYS A 9 2.64 -18.76 2.48
N GLY A 10 3.20 -19.64 3.30
CA GLY A 10 2.57 -20.10 4.54
C GLY A 10 2.33 -18.94 5.50
N LEU A 11 3.35 -18.11 5.71
CA LEU A 11 3.27 -16.95 6.60
C LEU A 11 2.28 -15.91 6.07
N ALA A 12 2.36 -15.55 4.79
CA ALA A 12 1.45 -14.58 4.18
C ALA A 12 -0.03 -15.01 4.29
N ASN A 13 -0.31 -16.30 4.09
CA ASN A 13 -1.66 -16.86 4.20
C ASN A 13 -2.11 -17.01 5.65
N GLN A 14 -1.25 -17.50 6.54
CA GLN A 14 -1.58 -17.71 7.95
C GLN A 14 -1.89 -16.38 8.66
N GLN A 15 -1.25 -15.31 8.24
CA GLN A 15 -1.39 -13.98 8.82
C GLN A 15 -2.35 -13.08 8.01
N SER A 16 -2.95 -13.60 6.94
CA SER A 16 -3.87 -12.85 6.07
C SER A 16 -3.29 -11.46 5.70
N LEU A 17 -2.00 -11.42 5.33
CA LEU A 17 -1.26 -10.16 5.22
C LEU A 17 -1.87 -9.22 4.19
N LYS A 18 -2.35 -9.77 3.07
CA LYS A 18 -3.02 -9.01 2.02
C LYS A 18 -4.32 -8.38 2.52
N GLU A 19 -5.17 -9.17 3.16
CA GLU A 19 -6.46 -8.71 3.67
C GLU A 19 -6.26 -7.66 4.76
N THR A 20 -5.28 -7.88 5.64
CA THR A 20 -4.90 -6.94 6.69
C THR A 20 -4.39 -5.63 6.11
N ALA A 21 -3.47 -5.68 5.14
CA ALA A 21 -2.93 -4.49 4.49
C ALA A 21 -4.01 -3.71 3.73
N LEU A 22 -4.92 -4.39 3.02
CA LEU A 22 -6.05 -3.74 2.36
C LEU A 22 -6.98 -3.03 3.35
N LYS A 23 -7.31 -3.70 4.47
CA LYS A 23 -8.14 -3.11 5.52
C LYS A 23 -7.50 -1.85 6.09
N PHE A 24 -6.23 -1.92 6.49
CA PHE A 24 -5.53 -0.78 7.07
C PHE A 24 -5.29 0.33 6.06
N CYS A 25 -5.04 0.01 4.79
CA CYS A 25 -4.98 1.01 3.72
C CYS A 25 -6.30 1.78 3.59
N GLN A 26 -7.45 1.09 3.63
CA GLN A 26 -8.76 1.73 3.60
C GLN A 26 -9.03 2.59 4.84
N GLU A 27 -8.59 2.14 6.02
CA GLU A 27 -8.69 2.92 7.26
C GLU A 27 -7.80 4.17 7.21
N GLY A 28 -6.55 4.03 6.75
CA GLY A 28 -5.61 5.12 6.55
C GLY A 28 -6.13 6.17 5.57
N LEU A 29 -6.70 5.75 4.43
CA LEU A 29 -7.33 6.66 3.48
C LEU A 29 -8.47 7.47 4.11
N ARG A 30 -9.31 6.84 4.94
CA ARG A 30 -10.38 7.54 5.65
C ARG A 30 -9.82 8.54 6.66
N GLN A 31 -8.73 8.18 7.35
CA GLN A 31 -8.10 9.07 8.31
C GLN A 31 -7.46 10.28 7.61
N CYS A 32 -6.72 10.07 6.50
CA CYS A 32 -6.16 11.17 5.71
C CYS A 32 -7.23 12.17 5.27
N ILE A 33 -8.40 11.70 4.82
CA ILE A 33 -9.51 12.62 4.48
C ILE A 33 -9.88 13.52 5.66
N LEU A 34 -9.94 12.98 6.89
CA LEU A 34 -10.29 13.77 8.07
C LEU A 34 -9.19 14.78 8.41
N ASP A 35 -7.94 14.34 8.36
CA ASP A 35 -6.76 15.15 8.68
C ASP A 35 -6.59 16.30 7.66
N ASP A 36 -6.73 16.02 6.37
CA ASP A 36 -6.64 17.02 5.29
C ASP A 36 -7.71 18.10 5.45
N VAL A 37 -8.96 17.70 5.76
CA VAL A 37 -10.06 18.64 6.02
C VAL A 37 -9.78 19.51 7.23
N GLU A 38 -9.22 18.95 8.30
CA GLU A 38 -8.83 19.70 9.50
C GLU A 38 -7.71 20.72 9.19
N MET A 39 -6.77 20.36 8.32
CA MET A 39 -5.68 21.23 7.86
C MET A 39 -6.10 22.25 6.80
N GLY A 40 -7.30 22.13 6.23
CA GLY A 40 -7.79 22.99 5.16
C GLY A 40 -7.17 22.67 3.79
N GLU A 41 -6.65 21.46 3.63
CA GLU A 41 -6.08 20.95 2.39
C GLU A 41 -7.12 20.15 1.60
N PRO A 42 -6.99 20.02 0.26
CA PRO A 42 -7.84 19.14 -0.53
C PRO A 42 -7.63 17.68 -0.10
N PRO A 43 -8.70 16.94 0.29
CA PRO A 43 -8.58 15.55 0.70
C PRO A 43 -7.92 14.69 -0.36
N LEU A 44 -7.00 13.81 0.05
CA LEU A 44 -6.32 12.84 -0.80
C LEU A 44 -5.72 13.47 -2.07
N ASN A 45 -5.14 14.67 -1.93
CA ASN A 45 -4.61 15.47 -3.03
C ASN A 45 -5.62 15.73 -4.18
N GLY A 46 -6.89 15.87 -3.82
CA GLY A 46 -7.99 16.17 -4.75
C GLY A 46 -8.66 14.94 -5.37
N TRP A 47 -8.20 13.73 -5.07
CA TRP A 47 -8.85 12.48 -5.49
C TRP A 47 -10.07 12.14 -4.62
N SER A 48 -11.15 11.62 -5.22
CA SER A 48 -12.22 11.02 -4.43
C SER A 48 -11.87 9.58 -4.04
N LEU A 49 -12.35 9.12 -2.89
CA LEU A 49 -12.08 7.76 -2.42
C LEU A 49 -12.59 6.69 -3.40
N ASP A 50 -13.68 7.00 -4.09
CA ASP A 50 -14.37 6.18 -5.09
C ASP A 50 -13.62 6.11 -6.44
N GLU A 51 -12.73 7.06 -6.73
CA GLU A 51 -11.81 6.99 -7.88
C GLU A 51 -10.61 6.05 -7.61
N ILE A 52 -10.24 5.87 -6.34
CA ILE A 52 -9.03 5.14 -5.95
C ILE A 52 -9.26 3.63 -5.94
N LYS A 53 -8.49 2.93 -6.78
CA LYS A 53 -8.47 1.47 -6.91
C LYS A 53 -7.26 0.91 -6.17
N LEU A 54 -7.53 0.10 -5.17
CA LEU A 54 -6.50 -0.56 -4.37
C LEU A 54 -6.10 -1.91 -4.98
N ARG A 55 -4.80 -2.14 -5.15
CA ARG A 55 -4.27 -3.45 -5.56
C ARG A 55 -3.06 -3.85 -4.75
N CYS A 56 -3.11 -5.07 -4.21
CA CYS A 56 -1.93 -5.74 -3.67
C CYS A 56 -1.10 -6.27 -4.84
N ASP A 57 0.01 -5.62 -5.14
CA ASP A 57 0.84 -6.01 -6.27
C ASP A 57 1.87 -7.07 -5.90
N HIS A 58 2.44 -6.98 -4.70
CA HIS A 58 3.36 -7.99 -4.19
C HIS A 58 3.44 -8.02 -2.67
N ILE A 59 3.93 -9.15 -2.17
CA ILE A 59 4.41 -9.35 -0.80
C ILE A 59 5.88 -9.76 -0.91
N SER A 60 6.76 -9.07 -0.20
CA SER A 60 8.21 -9.22 -0.32
C SER A 60 8.83 -9.56 1.02
N LEU A 61 9.84 -10.44 1.01
CA LEU A 61 10.78 -10.58 2.12
C LEU A 61 11.98 -9.67 1.84
N VAL A 62 12.19 -8.70 2.71
CA VAL A 62 13.28 -7.73 2.60
C VAL A 62 14.36 -8.11 3.61
N PHE A 63 15.61 -8.24 3.15
CA PHE A 63 16.76 -8.59 3.99
C PHE A 63 17.63 -7.39 4.32
N GLU A 64 17.77 -6.47 3.38
CA GLU A 64 18.58 -5.26 3.51
C GLU A 64 17.74 -4.07 3.04
N HIS A 65 17.72 -3.01 3.85
CA HIS A 65 17.04 -1.75 3.57
C HIS A 65 17.83 -0.61 4.23
N ASP A 66 17.85 0.57 3.63
CA ASP A 66 18.70 1.67 4.11
C ASP A 66 18.22 2.28 5.45
N ILE A 67 16.99 1.97 5.87
CA ILE A 67 16.36 2.52 7.09
C ILE A 67 16.23 1.46 8.20
N LEU A 68 15.87 0.22 7.84
CA LEU A 68 15.60 -0.84 8.80
C LEU A 68 16.76 -1.85 8.75
N ASP A 69 17.33 -2.16 9.91
CA ASP A 69 18.54 -2.98 10.06
C ASP A 69 18.24 -4.47 10.33
N TYR A 70 17.01 -4.90 10.11
CA TYR A 70 16.56 -6.28 10.30
C TYR A 70 15.66 -6.76 9.14
N PRO A 71 15.57 -8.09 8.89
CA PRO A 71 14.68 -8.62 7.87
C PRO A 71 13.20 -8.50 8.24
N TYR A 72 12.37 -8.13 7.27
CA TYR A 72 10.94 -7.95 7.46
C TYR A 72 10.15 -8.39 6.22
N ILE A 73 8.84 -8.53 6.39
CA ILE A 73 7.91 -8.80 5.31
C ILE A 73 7.15 -7.52 5.00
N GLU A 74 7.14 -7.15 3.73
CA GLU A 74 6.40 -6.01 3.24
C GLU A 74 5.21 -6.46 2.42
N THR A 75 4.03 -5.94 2.75
CA THR A 75 2.85 -6.03 1.88
C THR A 75 2.55 -4.66 1.32
N LYS A 76 2.71 -4.50 -0.01
CA LYS A 76 2.48 -3.23 -0.70
C LYS A 76 1.13 -3.23 -1.40
N ILE A 77 0.28 -2.27 -1.04
CA ILE A 77 -0.96 -1.95 -1.73
C ILE A 77 -0.71 -0.68 -2.56
N ASN A 78 -0.73 -0.79 -3.88
CA ASN A 78 -0.65 0.37 -4.75
C ASN A 78 -2.04 0.98 -4.95
N LEU A 79 -2.06 2.32 -5.02
CA LEU A 79 -3.25 3.13 -5.26
C LEU A 79 -3.24 3.55 -6.73
N TYR A 80 -4.34 3.28 -7.42
CA TYR A 80 -4.49 3.57 -8.84
C TYR A 80 -5.74 4.37 -9.11
N VAL A 81 -5.77 5.09 -10.24
CA VAL A 81 -6.98 5.65 -10.84
C VAL A 81 -7.11 5.15 -12.28
N ASP A 82 -8.30 5.29 -12.86
CA ASP A 82 -8.50 4.95 -14.27
C ASP A 82 -7.67 5.88 -15.16
N ASP A 83 -6.95 5.28 -16.11
CA ASP A 83 -6.25 6.01 -17.16
C ASP A 83 -6.98 5.82 -18.50
N PRO A 84 -7.87 6.75 -18.89
CA PRO A 84 -8.62 6.65 -20.14
C PRO A 84 -7.74 6.77 -21.39
N THR A 85 -6.49 7.20 -21.25
CA THR A 85 -5.54 7.31 -22.37
C THR A 85 -4.82 5.99 -22.67
N ASP A 86 -4.96 5.00 -21.77
CA ASP A 86 -4.27 3.69 -21.82
C ASP A 86 -2.75 3.83 -21.97
N PHE A 87 -2.18 4.90 -21.39
CA PHE A 87 -0.75 5.13 -21.34
C PHE A 87 -0.08 4.20 -20.31
N TYR A 88 -0.72 4.05 -19.15
CA TYR A 88 -0.26 3.15 -18.09
C TYR A 88 -0.77 1.72 -18.30
N PHE A 89 0.00 0.76 -17.78
CA PHE A 89 -0.32 -0.65 -17.91
C PHE A 89 -1.72 -0.98 -17.37
N LYS A 90 -2.54 -1.65 -18.19
CA LYS A 90 -3.93 -2.01 -17.89
C LYS A 90 -4.86 -0.80 -17.67
N ALA A 91 -4.60 0.33 -18.33
CA ALA A 91 -5.38 1.56 -18.18
C ALA A 91 -5.50 2.00 -16.70
N LEU A 92 -4.42 1.88 -15.92
CA LEU A 92 -4.38 2.25 -14.50
C LEU A 92 -3.14 3.09 -14.18
N LYS A 93 -3.37 4.37 -13.88
CA LYS A 93 -2.32 5.30 -13.45
C LYS A 93 -2.04 5.10 -11.96
N PRO A 94 -0.78 4.81 -11.56
CA PRO A 94 -0.42 4.78 -10.15
C PRO A 94 -0.38 6.20 -9.59
N ILE A 95 -0.97 6.41 -8.41
CA ILE A 95 -1.03 7.71 -7.74
C ILE A 95 -0.44 7.70 -6.32
N GLY A 96 -0.06 6.52 -5.83
CA GLY A 96 0.47 6.38 -4.47
C GLY A 96 0.54 4.92 -4.04
N HIS A 97 0.87 4.71 -2.77
CA HIS A 97 0.98 3.39 -2.19
C HIS A 97 0.79 3.39 -0.68
N TYR A 98 0.39 2.22 -0.17
CA TYR A 98 0.40 1.87 1.24
C TYR A 98 1.35 0.70 1.45
N ARG A 99 2.16 0.75 2.51
CA ARG A 99 3.08 -0.32 2.91
C ARG A 99 2.74 -0.76 4.33
N LEU A 100 2.55 -2.07 4.48
CA LEU A 100 2.48 -2.75 5.78
C LEU A 100 3.78 -3.52 5.98
N ILE A 101 4.50 -3.17 7.04
CA ILE A 101 5.73 -3.85 7.47
C ILE A 101 5.36 -4.78 8.62
N THR A 102 5.67 -6.07 8.47
CA THR A 102 5.52 -7.07 9.50
C THR A 102 6.83 -7.79 9.79
N LEU A 103 7.03 -8.12 11.07
CA LEU A 103 8.13 -8.96 11.51
C LEU A 103 7.89 -10.42 11.08
N LEU A 104 8.94 -11.23 11.09
CA LEU A 104 8.85 -12.66 10.70
C LEU A 104 7.96 -13.50 11.64
N ASN A 105 7.65 -13.00 12.84
CA ASN A 105 6.70 -13.62 13.76
C ASN A 105 5.23 -13.22 13.46
N GLY A 106 5.01 -12.26 12.56
CA GLY A 106 3.69 -11.74 12.18
C GLY A 106 3.21 -10.52 12.94
N GLU A 107 4.01 -10.00 13.86
CA GLU A 107 3.70 -8.73 14.50
C GLU A 107 3.82 -7.61 13.47
N ILE A 108 2.87 -6.66 13.53
CA ILE A 108 2.91 -5.45 12.72
C ILE A 108 3.92 -4.51 13.37
N ASP A 109 4.91 -4.10 12.58
CA ASP A 109 5.94 -3.17 13.02
C ASP A 109 5.57 -1.74 12.66
N ASP A 110 5.25 -1.50 11.38
CA ASP A 110 4.95 -0.15 10.89
C ASP A 110 3.98 -0.15 9.69
N THR A 111 3.34 0.99 9.48
CA THR A 111 2.43 1.24 8.38
C THR A 111 2.57 2.67 7.87
N TYR A 112 2.52 2.87 6.56
CA TYR A 112 2.48 4.20 6.00
C TYR A 112 1.73 4.23 4.68
N LEU A 113 1.02 5.33 4.49
CA LEU A 113 0.26 5.68 3.31
C LEU A 113 0.91 6.90 2.67
N VAL A 114 1.13 6.83 1.36
CA VAL A 114 1.67 7.93 0.56
C VAL A 114 0.79 8.12 -0.67
N ILE A 115 0.44 9.37 -0.94
CA ILE A 115 -0.23 9.80 -2.18
C ILE A 115 0.77 10.73 -2.88
N ASP A 116 1.32 10.26 -3.99
CA ASP A 116 2.49 10.85 -4.66
C ASP A 116 2.09 11.86 -5.76
N VAL A 117 0.83 11.81 -6.23
CA VAL A 117 0.37 12.55 -7.41
C VAL A 117 -0.89 13.34 -7.10
N ASP A 118 -0.81 14.66 -7.27
CA ASP A 118 -1.96 15.55 -7.18
C ASP A 118 -2.85 15.42 -8.41
N LYS A 119 -4.16 15.50 -8.20
CA LYS A 119 -5.12 15.47 -9.31
C LYS A 119 -4.98 16.66 -10.26
N THR A 120 -4.38 17.76 -9.81
CA THR A 120 -4.17 18.95 -10.64
C THR A 120 -2.96 18.85 -11.56
N ASP A 121 -2.11 17.83 -11.37
CA ASP A 121 -0.93 17.57 -12.20
C ASP A 121 -1.25 16.66 -13.41
N GLU A 122 -2.54 16.49 -13.73
CA GLU A 122 -3.05 15.76 -14.90
C GLU A 122 -3.12 16.58 -16.19
#